data_AF-A0A3D4KW91-F1
#
_entry.id   AF-A0A3D4KW91-F1
#
_cell.length_a   1.000
_cell.length_b   1.000
_cell.length_c   1.000
_cell.angle_alpha   90.00
_cell.angle_beta   90.00
_cell.angle_gamma   90.00
#
_symmetry.space_group_name_H-M   'P 1'
#
loop_
_entity.id
_entity.type
_entity.pdbx_description
1 polymer ?
#
loop_
_entity_poly.entity_id
_entity_poly.type
_entity_poly.pdbx_seq_one_letter_code
_entity_poly.pdbx_strand_id
1 'polypeptide(L)' 'MDDVGRQKLWNEYGKTKSPQIREKIIVEYAPLVKVVAGRLSMYLGYNVEYDDLVGYGVFGL' A
#
# COMPACT_ATOMS: atom_id res chain seq x y z
N MET A 1 11.63 -1.40 5.61
CA MET A 1 12.25 -0.38 6.48
C MET A 1 11.80 -0.56 7.93
N ASP A 2 12.65 -0.24 8.90
CA ASP A 2 12.31 -0.14 10.32
C ASP A 2 11.35 1.04 10.58
N ASP A 3 10.57 0.98 11.67
CA ASP A 3 9.52 1.97 11.99
C ASP A 3 10.04 3.42 12.02
N VAL A 4 11.27 3.60 12.52
CA VAL A 4 11.94 4.91 12.60
C VAL A 4 12.19 5.50 11.21
N GLY A 5 12.54 4.65 10.25
CA GLY A 5 12.73 5.05 8.87
C GLY A 5 11.43 5.49 8.20
N ARG A 6 10.34 4.74 8.40
CA ARG A 6 9.01 5.10 7.87
C ARG A 6 8.53 6.44 8.42
N GLN A 7 8.72 6.67 9.71
CA GLN A 7 8.28 7.92 10.35
C GLN A 7 9.06 9.13 9.85
N LYS A 8 10.36 8.98 9.53
CA LYS A 8 11.14 10.02 8.86
C LYS A 8 10.60 10.35 7.46
N LEU A 9 10.28 9.32 6.65
CA LEU A 9 9.68 9.51 5.32
C LEU A 9 8.36 10.28 5.38
N TRP A 10 7.48 9.91 6.32
CA TRP A 10 6.22 10.62 6.51
C TRP A 10 6.40 12.06 6.98
N ASN A 11 7.36 12.32 7.88
CA ASN A 11 7.69 13.67 8.31
C ASN A 11 8.24 14.53 7.15
N GLU A 12 9.05 13.93 6.28
CA GLU A 12 9.60 14.60 5.09
C GLU A 12 8.52 14.88 4.05
N TYR A 13 7.60 13.93 3.85
CA TYR A 13 6.43 14.11 3.00
C TYR A 13 5.51 15.23 3.52
N GLY A 14 5.26 15.27 4.83
CA GLY A 14 4.42 16.31 5.44
C GLY A 14 4.97 17.73 5.23
N LYS A 15 6.29 17.88 5.15
CA LYS A 15 6.96 19.17 4.95
C LYS A 15 7.08 19.56 3.48
N THR A 16 7.50 18.62 2.63
CA THR A 16 7.86 18.92 1.23
C THR A 16 6.71 18.64 0.25
N LYS A 17 5.80 17.71 0.60
CA LYS A 17 4.77 17.15 -0.28
C LYS A 17 5.31 16.71 -1.64
N SER A 18 6.59 16.31 -1.67
CA SER A 18 7.30 15.95 -2.89
C SER A 18 6.66 14.69 -3.53
N PRO A 19 6.45 14.69 -4.87
CA PRO A 19 6.00 13.51 -5.60
C PRO A 19 6.91 12.29 -5.42
N GLN A 20 8.22 12.51 -5.33
CA GLN A 20 9.21 11.45 -5.17
C GLN A 20 9.09 10.74 -3.83
N ILE A 21 8.80 11.50 -2.75
CA ILE A 21 8.58 10.93 -1.42
C ILE A 21 7.24 10.20 -1.37
N ARG A 22 6.20 10.75 -2.02
CA ARG A 22 4.91 10.07 -2.16
C ARG A 22 5.06 8.71 -2.82
N GLU A 23 5.77 8.65 -3.95
CA GLU A 23 6.01 7.41 -4.67
C GLU A 23 6.78 6.39 -3.81
N LYS A 24 7.78 6.85 -3.07
CA LYS A 24 8.54 6.03 -2.13
C LYS A 24 7.68 5.45 -1.00
N ILE A 25 6.74 6.24 -0.48
CA ILE A 25 5.75 5.76 0.50
C ILE A 25 4.84 4.71 -0.13
N ILE A 26 4.26 4.98 -1.32
CA ILE A 26 3.36 4.04 -1.99
C ILE A 26 4.05 2.68 -2.21
N VAL A 27 5.29 2.67 -2.72
CA VAL A 27 6.04 1.43 -2.96
C VAL A 27 6.34 0.68 -1.67
N GLU A 28 6.68 1.36 -0.58
CA GLU A 28 6.96 0.73 0.72
C GLU A 28 5.70 0.07 1.32
N TYR A 29 4.52 0.66 1.10
CA TYR A 29 3.25 0.15 1.61
C TYR A 29 2.55 -0.82 0.65
N ALA A 30 2.97 -0.91 -0.62
CA ALA A 30 2.42 -1.82 -1.62
C ALA A 30 2.31 -3.30 -1.18
N PRO A 31 3.25 -3.87 -0.39
CA PRO A 31 3.11 -5.24 0.12
C PRO A 31 1.88 -5.44 1.03
N LEU A 32 1.40 -4.40 1.71
CA LEU A 32 0.20 -4.49 2.56
C LEU A 32 -1.05 -4.79 1.74
N VAL A 33 -1.13 -4.23 0.53
CA VAL A 33 -2.22 -4.52 -0.41
C VAL A 33 -2.30 -6.02 -0.69
N LYS A 34 -1.17 -6.67 -0.93
CA LYS A 34 -1.13 -8.13 -1.17
C LYS A 34 -1.59 -8.93 0.04
N VAL A 35 -1.20 -8.51 1.25
CA VAL A 35 -1.62 -9.19 2.49
C VAL A 35 -3.13 -9.07 2.69
N VAL A 36 -3.69 -7.87 2.46
CA VAL A 36 -5.13 -7.62 2.60
C VAL A 36 -5.92 -8.33 1.51
N ALA A 37 -5.50 -8.23 0.24
CA ALA A 37 -6.11 -8.91 -0.89
C ALA A 37 -6.10 -10.43 -0.70
N GLY A 38 -5.00 -11.00 -0.19
CA GLY A 38 -4.89 -12.44 0.11
C GLY A 38 -5.89 -12.88 1.17
N ARG A 39 -6.05 -12.09 2.24
CA ARG A 39 -7.07 -12.37 3.27
C ARG A 39 -8.49 -12.24 2.72
N LEU A 40 -8.78 -11.20 1.94
CA LEU A 40 -10.10 -11.00 1.34
C LEU A 40 -10.45 -12.11 0.36
N SER A 41 -9.50 -12.56 -0.46
CA SER A 41 -9.67 -13.66 -1.40
C SER A 41 -10.03 -14.98 -0.70
N MET A 42 -9.54 -15.24 0.53
CA MET A 42 -9.98 -16.40 1.31
C MET A 42 -11.48 -16.38 1.65
N TYR A 43 -12.08 -15.20 1.81
CA TYR A 43 -13.51 -15.05 2.12
C TYR A 43 -14.39 -14.84 0.88
N LEU A 44 -13.83 -14.24 -0.18
CA LEU A 44 -14.55 -13.79 -1.37
C LEU A 44 -14.24 -14.64 -2.61
N GLY A 45 -13.42 -15.70 -2.50
CA GLY A 45 -12.70 -16.35 -3.60
C GLY A 45 -13.50 -16.95 -4.76
N TYR A 46 -14.84 -16.92 -4.72
CA TYR A 46 -15.70 -17.29 -5.84
C TYR A 46 -16.43 -16.11 -6.50
N ASN A 47 -16.40 -14.92 -5.90
CA ASN A 47 -17.13 -13.74 -6.37
C ASN A 47 -16.23 -12.67 -6.98
N VAL A 48 -14.95 -12.63 -6.59
CA VAL A 48 -14.01 -11.58 -6.98
C VAL A 48 -12.63 -12.18 -7.25
N GLU A 49 -12.02 -11.81 -8.38
CA GLU A 49 -10.68 -12.24 -8.73
C GLU A 49 -9.62 -11.59 -7.82
N TYR A 50 -8.54 -12.31 -7.54
CA TYR A 50 -7.45 -11.78 -6.70
C TYR A 50 -6.80 -10.54 -7.31
N ASP A 51 -6.64 -10.51 -8.63
CA ASP A 51 -6.03 -9.38 -9.33
C ASP A 51 -6.89 -8.11 -9.26
N ASP A 52 -8.22 -8.26 -9.25
CA ASP A 52 -9.15 -7.15 -9.00
C ASP A 52 -8.95 -6.58 -7.59
N LEU A 53 -8.87 -7.45 -6.57
CA LEU A 53 -8.62 -7.03 -5.19
C LEU A 53 -7.29 -6.30 -5.03
N VAL A 54 -6.23 -6.78 -5.69
CA VAL A 54 -4.93 -6.12 -5.70
C VAL A 54 -5.01 -4.77 -6.42
N GLY A 55 -5.66 -4.72 -7.59
CA GLY A 55 -5.85 -3.48 -8.35
C GLY A 55 -6.56 -2.41 -7.54
N TYR A 56 -7.73 -2.73 -6.99
CA TYR A 56 -8.48 -1.80 -6.14
C TYR A 56 -7.72 -1.40 -4.88
N GLY A 57 -6.97 -2.32 -4.28
CA GLY A 57 -6.16 -2.03 -3.10
C GLY A 57 -4.97 -1.10 -3.40
N VAL A 58 -4.37 -1.18 -4.58
CA VAL A 58 -3.31 -0.24 -5.01
C VAL A 58 -3.89 1.15 -5.26
N PHE A 59 -5.07 1.24 -5.88
CA PHE A 59 -5.74 2.54 -6.10
C PHE A 59 -6.23 3.20 -4.81
N GLY A 60 -6.60 2.41 -3.79
CA GLY A 60 -7.05 2.92 -2.50
C GLY A 60 -5.92 3.38 -1.57
N LEU A 61 -4.66 3.05 -1.89
CA LEU A 61 -3.46 3.43 -1.15
C LEU A 61 -2.98 4.84 -1.53
#